data_AF-A0A8T5KY09-F1
#
_entry.id   AF-A0A8T5KY09-F1
#
_cell.length_a   1.000
_cell.length_b   1.000
_cell.length_c   1.000
_cell.angle_alpha   90.00
_cell.angle_beta   90.00
_cell.angle_gamma   90.00
#
_symmetry.space_group_name_H-M   'P 1'
#
loop_
_entity.id
_entity.type
_entity.pdbx_description
1 polymer ?
#
loop_
_entity_poly.entity_id
_entity_poly.type
_entity_poly.pdbx_seq_one_letter_code
_entity_poly.pdbx_strand_id
1 'polypeptide(L)'
;MVEKNGEKVTMGRKSRAAGARFELKVRKNLEANGWITDKWTKNVDLEKREVVAARRKFIPGKGFMGIGTGFPDFIAFKQIVGRKEDDFHAYKVIGVESKSNGTLDKPEKDKCAFLLEKGIFKDILIARKGEKKGAIKYVDFSTGEERSVF
;
A
#
# COMPACT_ATOMS: atom_id res chain seq x y z
N MET A 1 30.62 6.36 23.06
CA MET A 1 30.00 6.44 21.71
C MET A 1 29.16 5.20 21.32
N VAL A 2 28.82 4.29 22.24
CA VAL A 2 28.16 3.00 21.91
C VAL A 2 26.62 3.03 22.04
N GLU A 3 26.05 3.94 22.83
CA GLU A 3 24.60 3.98 23.12
C GLU A 3 23.70 4.46 21.97
N LYS A 4 24.21 5.35 21.09
CA LYS A 4 23.41 5.98 20.01
C LYS A 4 22.88 5.00 18.95
N ASN A 5 23.47 3.81 18.82
CA ASN A 5 23.05 2.81 17.83
C ASN A 5 21.87 1.94 18.31
N GLY A 6 21.78 1.63 19.60
CA GLY A 6 20.70 0.81 20.16
C GLY A 6 19.33 1.52 20.13
N GLU A 7 19.32 2.82 20.41
CA GLU A 7 18.10 3.64 20.39
C GLU A 7 17.51 3.78 18.98
N LYS A 8 18.35 4.02 17.96
CA LYS A 8 17.92 4.10 16.56
C LYS A 8 17.34 2.79 16.05
N VAL A 9 17.96 1.66 16.39
CA VAL A 9 17.43 0.32 16.04
C VAL A 9 16.07 0.08 16.69
N THR A 10 15.92 0.46 17.95
CA THR A 10 14.66 0.33 18.70
C THR A 10 13.58 1.23 18.12
N MET A 11 13.91 2.48 17.79
CA MET A 11 13.01 3.42 17.12
C MET A 11 12.55 2.89 15.75
N GLY A 12 13.47 2.35 14.96
CA GLY A 12 13.16 1.72 13.68
C GLY A 12 12.23 0.50 13.82
N ARG A 13 12.41 -0.33 14.87
CA ARG A 13 11.49 -1.43 15.18
C ARG A 13 10.09 -0.92 15.55
N LYS A 14 10.01 0.09 16.42
CA LYS A 14 8.74 0.71 16.84
C LYS A 14 8.01 1.33 15.65
N SER A 15 8.73 2.05 14.79
CA SER A 15 8.18 2.69 13.59
C SER A 15 7.61 1.65 12.61
N ARG A 16 8.36 0.58 12.31
CA ARG A 16 7.87 -0.52 11.46
C ARG A 16 6.62 -1.19 12.03
N ALA A 17 6.60 -1.45 13.35
CA ALA A 17 5.43 -2.02 13.99
C ALA A 17 4.22 -1.08 13.95
N ALA A 18 4.43 0.23 14.09
CA ALA A 18 3.37 1.23 13.95
C ALA A 18 2.83 1.31 12.51
N GLY A 19 3.71 1.27 11.51
CA GLY A 19 3.34 1.19 10.09
C GLY A 19 2.48 -0.03 9.80
N ALA A 20 2.92 -1.22 10.20
CA ALA A 20 2.16 -2.46 10.01
C ALA A 20 0.78 -2.43 10.70
N ARG A 21 0.68 -1.86 11.90
CA ARG A 21 -0.62 -1.66 12.57
C ARG A 21 -1.53 -0.69 11.83
N PHE A 22 -0.96 0.37 11.26
CA PHE A 22 -1.72 1.34 10.48
C PHE A 22 -2.23 0.71 9.18
N GLU A 23 -1.38 0.03 8.42
CA GLU A 23 -1.76 -0.71 7.22
C GLU A 23 -2.89 -1.72 7.51
N LEU A 24 -2.75 -2.53 8.57
CA LEU A 24 -3.79 -3.48 8.99
C LEU A 24 -5.12 -2.78 9.26
N LYS A 25 -5.07 -1.61 9.88
CA LYS A 25 -6.27 -0.81 10.17
C LYS A 25 -6.91 -0.26 8.89
N VAL A 26 -6.13 0.17 7.90
CA VAL A 26 -6.63 0.61 6.59
C VAL A 26 -7.34 -0.54 5.88
N ARG A 27 -6.73 -1.73 5.83
CA ARG A 27 -7.37 -2.92 5.23
C ARG A 27 -8.69 -3.26 5.90
N LYS A 28 -8.72 -3.34 7.23
CA LYS A 28 -9.96 -3.59 7.99
C LYS A 28 -11.04 -2.54 7.72
N ASN A 29 -10.65 -1.28 7.55
CA ASN A 29 -11.59 -0.21 7.22
C ASN A 29 -12.16 -0.40 5.81
N LEU A 30 -11.34 -0.70 4.80
CA LEU A 30 -11.81 -1.00 3.45
C LEU A 30 -12.71 -2.25 3.42
N GLU A 31 -12.31 -3.32 4.11
CA GLU A 31 -13.08 -4.56 4.24
C GLU A 31 -14.46 -4.35 4.86
N ALA A 32 -14.54 -3.55 5.92
CA ALA A 32 -15.82 -3.16 6.52
C ALA A 32 -16.74 -2.40 5.55
N ASN A 33 -16.18 -1.81 4.49
CA ASN A 33 -16.90 -1.09 3.42
C ASN A 33 -17.06 -1.92 2.14
N GLY A 34 -16.93 -3.24 2.23
CA GLY A 34 -17.21 -4.18 1.15
C GLY A 34 -16.10 -4.30 0.10
N TRP A 35 -14.89 -3.82 0.41
CA TRP A 35 -13.72 -4.10 -0.41
C TRP A 35 -13.08 -5.42 -0.01
N ILE A 36 -12.55 -6.15 -0.97
CA ILE A 36 -11.64 -7.27 -0.73
C ILE A 36 -10.22 -6.71 -0.80
N THR A 37 -9.34 -7.10 0.14
CA THR A 37 -7.94 -6.66 0.14
C THR A 37 -7.00 -7.85 0.05
N ASP A 38 -5.89 -7.67 -0.67
CA ASP A 38 -4.81 -8.65 -0.68
C ASP A 38 -3.44 -7.98 -0.76
N LYS A 39 -2.43 -8.62 -0.16
CA LYS A 39 -1.06 -8.10 -0.20
C LYS A 39 -0.53 -8.14 -1.61
N TRP A 40 -0.07 -7.00 -2.09
CA TRP A 40 0.56 -6.91 -3.40
C TRP A 40 1.98 -7.48 -3.32
N THR A 41 2.27 -8.47 -4.17
CA THR A 41 3.55 -9.20 -4.16
C THR A 41 4.46 -8.81 -5.31
N LYS A 42 4.14 -7.74 -6.04
CA LYS A 42 5.01 -7.16 -7.07
C LYS A 42 5.59 -5.83 -6.61
N ASN A 43 6.70 -5.42 -7.22
CA ASN A 43 7.33 -4.13 -7.01
C ASN A 43 7.68 -3.53 -8.38
N VAL A 44 8.16 -2.29 -8.38
CA VAL A 44 8.58 -1.60 -9.60
C VAL A 44 10.09 -1.44 -9.56
N ASP A 45 10.74 -1.90 -10.62
CA ASP A 45 12.13 -1.57 -10.93
C ASP A 45 12.12 -0.28 -11.75
N LEU A 46 12.52 0.84 -11.12
CA LEU A 46 12.49 2.16 -11.75
C LEU A 46 13.60 2.34 -12.79
N GLU A 47 14.69 1.58 -12.71
CA GLU A 47 15.78 1.64 -13.69
C GLU A 47 15.37 0.91 -14.96
N LYS A 48 14.77 -0.28 -14.81
CA LYS A 48 14.29 -1.09 -15.95
C LYS A 48 12.90 -0.73 -16.44
N ARG A 49 12.17 0.11 -15.69
CA ARG A 49 10.79 0.53 -15.98
C ARG A 49 9.85 -0.67 -16.17
N GLU A 50 9.91 -1.63 -15.25
CA GLU A 50 9.10 -2.85 -15.29
C GLU A 50 8.55 -3.25 -13.90
N VAL A 51 7.51 -4.09 -13.92
CA VAL A 51 6.96 -4.72 -12.70
C VAL A 51 7.71 -6.02 -12.45
N VAL A 52 8.36 -6.10 -11.29
CA VAL A 52 9.15 -7.27 -10.86
C VAL A 52 8.52 -7.95 -9.65
N ALA A 53 8.89 -9.20 -9.37
CA ALA A 53 8.51 -9.83 -8.11
C ALA A 53 9.15 -9.09 -6.92
N ALA A 54 8.39 -8.92 -5.83
CA ALA A 54 8.94 -8.33 -4.61
C ALA A 54 10.09 -9.20 -4.06
N ARG A 55 11.24 -8.59 -3.77
CA ARG A 55 12.42 -9.31 -3.27
C ARG A 55 12.11 -9.99 -1.94
N ARG A 56 12.32 -11.31 -1.88
CA ARG A 56 12.14 -12.08 -0.64
C ARG A 56 13.04 -11.53 0.45
N LYS A 57 12.50 -11.44 1.67
CA LYS A 57 13.26 -10.98 2.83
C LYS A 57 13.73 -12.17 3.64
N PHE A 58 15.04 -12.36 3.71
CA PHE A 58 15.63 -13.31 4.65
C PHE A 58 15.33 -12.87 6.09
N ILE A 59 14.85 -13.81 6.92
CA ILE A 59 14.61 -13.56 8.34
C ILE A 59 15.68 -14.33 9.13
N PRO A 60 16.76 -13.64 9.56
CA PRO A 60 17.80 -14.27 10.40
C PRO A 60 17.18 -14.91 11.64
N GLY A 61 17.53 -16.16 11.92
CA GLY A 61 17.06 -16.91 13.09
C GLY A 61 15.72 -17.64 12.92
N LYS A 62 15.02 -17.52 11.78
CA LYS A 62 13.78 -18.28 11.50
C LYS A 62 13.87 -19.28 10.36
N GLY A 63 14.99 -19.35 9.63
CA GLY A 63 15.26 -20.40 8.65
C GLY A 63 14.43 -20.37 7.36
N PHE A 64 13.49 -19.44 7.19
CA PHE A 64 12.72 -19.29 5.94
C PHE A 64 12.77 -17.85 5.39
N MET A 65 12.60 -17.73 4.07
CA MET A 65 12.47 -16.44 3.38
C MET A 65 11.01 -15.98 3.39
N GLY A 66 10.74 -14.85 4.03
CA GLY A 66 9.42 -14.21 3.96
C GLY A 66 9.18 -13.57 2.59
N ILE A 67 7.90 -13.49 2.18
CA ILE A 67 7.50 -12.72 1.00
C ILE A 67 7.95 -11.25 1.20
N GLY A 68 8.57 -10.69 0.18
CA GLY A 68 8.96 -9.28 0.16
C GLY A 68 7.77 -8.33 0.25
N THR A 69 8.00 -7.10 0.68
CA THR A 69 6.99 -6.04 0.58
C THR A 69 6.91 -5.56 -0.87
N GLY A 70 5.75 -5.72 -1.49
CA GLY A 70 5.47 -5.12 -2.79
C GLY A 70 5.28 -3.61 -2.73
N PHE A 71 4.99 -3.01 -3.88
CA PHE A 71 4.54 -1.63 -3.98
C PHE A 71 3.41 -1.53 -5.02
N PRO A 72 2.23 -0.97 -4.66
CA PRO A 72 1.87 -0.38 -3.36
C PRO A 72 1.77 -1.43 -2.24
N ASP A 73 1.57 -1.01 -0.98
CA ASP A 73 1.48 -1.92 0.19
C ASP A 73 0.50 -3.10 -0.01
N PHE A 74 -0.64 -2.83 -0.64
CA PHE A 74 -1.66 -3.83 -0.98
C PHE A 74 -2.59 -3.35 -2.11
N ILE A 75 -3.41 -4.26 -2.63
CA ILE A 75 -4.49 -3.96 -3.57
C ILE A 75 -5.84 -4.09 -2.86
N ALA A 76 -6.82 -3.29 -3.29
CA ALA A 76 -8.21 -3.45 -2.89
C ALA A 76 -9.10 -3.50 -4.13
N PHE A 77 -10.11 -4.37 -4.11
CA PHE A 77 -11.07 -4.48 -5.21
C PHE A 77 -12.49 -4.69 -4.70
N LYS A 78 -13.46 -4.11 -5.41
CA LYS A 78 -14.89 -4.16 -5.08
C LYS A 78 -15.69 -4.33 -6.36
N GLN A 79 -16.67 -5.22 -6.33
CA GLN A 79 -17.52 -5.49 -7.50
C GLN A 79 -18.32 -4.24 -7.87
N ILE A 80 -18.42 -3.95 -9.16
CA ILE A 80 -19.32 -2.93 -9.70
C ILE A 80 -20.65 -3.61 -9.98
N VAL A 81 -21.58 -3.50 -9.03
CA VAL A 81 -22.89 -4.16 -9.10
C VAL A 81 -23.62 -3.76 -10.40
N GLY A 82 -24.17 -4.76 -11.08
CA GLY A 82 -24.93 -4.56 -12.32
C GLY A 82 -24.08 -4.40 -13.58
N ARG A 83 -22.74 -4.33 -13.49
CA ARG A 83 -21.85 -4.27 -14.66
C ARG A 83 -21.22 -5.63 -14.94
N LYS A 84 -21.38 -6.10 -16.18
CA LYS A 84 -20.75 -7.30 -16.71
C LYS A 84 -19.99 -6.99 -18.00
N GLU A 85 -18.89 -7.71 -18.22
CA GLU A 85 -18.10 -7.71 -19.46
C GLU A 85 -17.81 -9.18 -19.80
N ASP A 86 -18.20 -9.64 -20.99
CA ASP A 86 -18.03 -11.02 -21.47
C ASP A 86 -18.42 -12.09 -20.43
N ASP A 87 -19.60 -11.92 -19.82
CA ASP A 87 -20.17 -12.74 -18.73
C ASP A 87 -19.48 -12.65 -17.36
N PHE A 88 -18.36 -11.94 -17.24
CA PHE A 88 -17.68 -11.69 -15.97
C PHE A 88 -18.23 -10.45 -15.27
N HIS A 89 -18.20 -10.47 -13.94
CA HIS A 89 -18.46 -9.29 -13.15
C HIS A 89 -17.31 -8.29 -13.28
N ALA A 90 -17.64 -7.02 -13.50
CA ALA A 90 -16.64 -5.96 -13.46
C ALA A 90 -16.27 -5.62 -12.01
N TYR A 91 -14.99 -5.33 -11.77
CA TYR A 91 -14.49 -4.89 -10.47
C TYR A 91 -13.77 -3.56 -10.60
N LYS A 92 -13.96 -2.70 -9.60
CA LYS A 92 -13.07 -1.56 -9.37
C LYS A 92 -11.85 -2.07 -8.63
N VAL A 93 -10.66 -1.87 -9.18
CA VAL A 93 -9.38 -2.28 -8.59
C VAL A 93 -8.55 -1.03 -8.31
N ILE A 94 -8.03 -0.93 -7.08
CA ILE A 94 -7.19 0.19 -6.65
C ILE A 94 -5.90 -0.32 -5.99
N GLY A 95 -4.82 0.43 -6.21
CA GLY A 95 -3.62 0.30 -5.39
C GLY A 95 -3.76 1.12 -4.11
N VAL A 96 -3.28 0.62 -2.97
CA VAL A 96 -3.35 1.37 -1.70
C VAL A 96 -2.00 1.40 -1.00
N GLU A 97 -1.49 2.60 -0.75
CA GLU A 97 -0.25 2.85 -0.03
C GLU A 97 -0.55 3.49 1.33
N SER A 98 -0.09 2.87 2.42
CA SER A 98 -0.44 3.26 3.79
C SER A 98 0.65 4.12 4.42
N LYS A 99 0.44 5.44 4.44
CA LYS A 99 1.35 6.41 5.07
C LYS A 99 0.67 7.11 6.22
N SER A 100 1.05 6.76 7.45
CA SER A 100 0.50 7.44 8.65
C SER A 100 0.64 8.96 8.62
N ASN A 101 1.71 9.49 8.03
CA ASN A 101 1.95 10.93 7.83
C ASN A 101 1.39 11.46 6.48
N GLY A 102 0.95 10.58 5.58
CA GLY A 102 0.42 10.92 4.26
C GLY A 102 1.46 11.33 3.22
N THR A 103 2.76 11.24 3.51
CA THR A 103 3.81 11.67 2.59
C THR A 103 4.53 10.47 1.99
N LEU A 104 4.66 10.48 0.66
CA LEU A 104 5.51 9.56 -0.09
C LEU A 104 6.89 10.15 -0.30
N ASP A 105 7.92 9.30 -0.25
CA ASP A 105 9.25 9.68 -0.71
C ASP A 105 9.31 9.75 -2.26
N LYS A 106 10.41 10.27 -2.80
CA LYS A 106 10.55 10.43 -4.26
C LYS A 106 10.44 9.07 -5.00
N PRO A 107 11.16 8.01 -4.60
CA PRO A 107 10.98 6.68 -5.20
C PRO A 107 9.53 6.18 -5.17
N GLU A 108 8.80 6.35 -4.07
CA GLU A 108 7.41 5.92 -3.97
C GLU A 108 6.50 6.69 -4.92
N LYS A 109 6.71 8.00 -5.06
CA LYS A 109 6.00 8.82 -6.06
C LYS A 109 6.30 8.35 -7.48
N ASP A 110 7.57 8.08 -7.80
CA ASP A 110 7.98 7.63 -9.13
C ASP A 110 7.36 6.26 -9.47
N LYS A 111 7.24 5.36 -8.48
CA LYS A 111 6.55 4.07 -8.65
C LYS A 111 5.05 4.25 -8.86
N CYS A 112 4.39 5.10 -8.08
CA CYS A 112 2.98 5.43 -8.29
C CYS A 112 2.74 5.97 -9.71
N ALA A 113 3.54 6.95 -10.13
CA ALA A 113 3.46 7.52 -11.47
C ALA A 113 3.64 6.46 -12.56
N PHE A 114 4.66 5.60 -12.44
CA PHE A 114 4.87 4.49 -13.38
C PHE A 114 3.67 3.54 -13.47
N LEU A 115 3.12 3.12 -12.32
CA LEU A 115 2.00 2.17 -12.28
C LEU A 115 0.73 2.74 -12.93
N LEU A 116 0.48 4.04 -12.75
CA LEU A 116 -0.63 4.75 -13.38
C LEU A 116 -0.40 4.93 -14.88
N GLU A 117 0.80 5.38 -15.28
CA GLU A 117 1.19 5.58 -16.69
C GLU A 117 1.05 4.28 -17.51
N LYS A 118 1.39 3.13 -16.91
CA LYS A 118 1.26 1.82 -17.55
C LYS A 118 -0.14 1.21 -17.49
N GLY A 119 -1.11 1.88 -16.86
CA GLY A 119 -2.48 1.39 -16.72
C GLY A 119 -2.58 0.13 -15.85
N ILE A 120 -1.58 -0.16 -15.00
CA ILE A 120 -1.62 -1.30 -14.07
C ILE A 120 -2.67 -1.04 -12.99
N PHE A 121 -2.71 0.19 -12.51
CA PHE A 121 -3.81 0.70 -11.70
C PHE A 121 -4.38 1.93 -12.40
N LYS A 122 -5.71 2.06 -12.33
CA LYS A 122 -6.38 3.30 -12.70
C LYS A 122 -6.30 4.33 -11.56
N ASP A 123 -6.52 3.87 -10.34
CA ASP A 123 -6.46 4.69 -9.13
C ASP A 123 -5.45 4.10 -8.14
N ILE A 124 -4.62 4.96 -7.56
CA ILE A 124 -3.80 4.63 -6.39
C ILE A 124 -4.17 5.58 -5.26
N LEU A 125 -4.59 5.04 -4.12
CA LEU A 125 -4.98 5.80 -2.95
C LEU A 125 -3.88 5.80 -1.88
N ILE A 126 -3.55 6.98 -1.38
CA ILE A 126 -2.66 7.17 -0.24
C ILE A 126 -3.53 7.25 1.02
N ALA A 127 -3.52 6.18 1.81
CA ALA A 127 -4.22 6.13 3.08
C ALA A 127 -3.39 6.83 4.16
N ARG A 128 -3.99 7.80 4.85
CA ARG A 128 -3.34 8.57 5.93
C ARG A 128 -4.26 8.77 7.13
N LYS A 129 -3.70 9.13 8.28
CA LYS A 129 -4.50 9.43 9.47
C LYS A 129 -5.37 10.66 9.23
N GLY A 130 -6.64 10.57 9.59
CA GLY A 130 -7.53 11.73 9.65
C GLY A 130 -7.32 12.54 10.93
N GLU A 131 -8.02 13.69 11.01
CA GLU A 131 -7.98 14.58 12.18
C GLU A 131 -8.54 13.92 13.44
N LYS A 132 -9.63 13.17 13.29
CA LYS A 132 -10.23 12.42 14.40
C LYS A 132 -9.41 11.16 14.70
N LYS A 133 -9.18 10.89 15.98
CA LYS A 133 -8.58 9.63 16.43
C LYS A 133 -9.39 8.46 15.86
N GLY A 134 -8.73 7.60 15.09
CA GLY A 134 -9.42 6.47 14.47
C GLY A 134 -9.77 6.70 12.99
N ALA A 135 -9.92 7.95 12.53
CA ALA A 135 -10.25 8.23 11.14
C ALA A 135 -9.08 7.93 10.19
N ILE A 136 -9.44 7.55 8.96
CA ILE A 136 -8.54 7.35 7.83
C ILE A 136 -9.05 8.25 6.70
N LYS A 137 -8.15 9.01 6.10
CA LYS A 137 -8.40 9.76 4.87
C LYS A 137 -7.72 9.04 3.71
N TYR A 138 -8.38 9.00 2.56
CA TYR A 138 -7.85 8.40 1.34
C TYR A 138 -7.65 9.52 0.33
N VAL A 139 -6.42 9.72 -0.11
CA VAL A 139 -6.09 10.75 -1.11
C VAL A 139 -5.71 10.06 -2.40
N ASP A 140 -6.36 10.43 -3.49
CA ASP A 140 -5.98 9.99 -4.83
C ASP A 140 -4.61 10.56 -5.18
N PHE A 141 -3.66 9.68 -5.51
CA PHE A 141 -2.29 10.09 -5.81
C PHE A 141 -2.22 11.03 -7.01
N SER A 142 -3.07 10.83 -8.03
CA SER A 142 -3.00 11.55 -9.29
C SER A 142 -3.57 12.96 -9.20
N THR A 143 -4.65 13.12 -8.44
CA THR A 143 -5.38 14.41 -8.32
C THR A 143 -5.04 15.16 -7.04
N GLY A 144 -4.54 14.48 -6.01
CA GLY A 144 -4.35 15.04 -4.67
C GLY A 144 -5.66 15.23 -3.90
N GLU A 145 -6.80 14.81 -4.46
CA GLU A 145 -8.12 14.97 -3.88
C GLU A 145 -8.44 13.86 -2.88
N GLU A 146 -9.19 14.21 -1.83
CA GLU A 146 -9.74 13.21 -0.92
C GLU A 146 -10.86 12.42 -1.61
N ARG A 147 -10.82 11.09 -1.50
CA ARG A 147 -11.81 10.18 -2.08
C ARG A 147 -12.64 9.51 -0.99
N SER A 148 -13.95 9.46 -1.21
CA SER A 148 -14.80 8.50 -0.52
C SER A 148 -14.51 7.09 -1.04
N VAL A 149 -14.32 6.14 -0.12
CA VAL A 149 -14.19 4.70 -0.42
C VAL A 149 -15.43 3.91 0.00
N PHE A 150 -16.48 4.63 0.39
CA PHE A 150 -17.79 4.10 0.81
C PHE A 150 -18.67 3.86 -0.41
#